data_AF-A0AAP3AMU9-F1
#
_entry.id   AF-A0AAP3AMU9-F1
#
_cell.length_a   1.000
_cell.length_b   1.000
_cell.length_c   1.000
_cell.angle_alpha   90.00
_cell.angle_beta   90.00
_cell.angle_gamma   90.00
#
_symmetry.space_group_name_H-M   'P 1'
#
loop_
_entity.id
_entity.type
_entity.pdbx_description
1 polymer ?
#
loop_
_entity_poly.entity_id
_entity_poly.type
_entity_poly.pdbx_seq_one_letter_code
_entity_poly.pdbx_strand_id
1 'polypeptide(L)'
;DKATGKADGTLTKGKNAEIKGTYIKIDGDNPKNGIVFKNLDTQNEVKLTKDDIVLNEPSRLLILVPTDLEAGNYELSITTQSSKGTTLLKEPRTEALSTPITIV
;
A
#
# COMPACT_ATOMS: atom_id res chain seq x y z
N ASP A 1 -5.80 6.38 -8.88
CA ASP A 1 -6.04 5.23 -9.78
C ASP A 1 -5.75 5.67 -11.23
N LYS A 2 -4.95 4.92 -11.99
CA LYS A 2 -4.53 5.32 -13.37
C LYS A 2 -5.59 4.98 -14.43
N ALA A 3 -6.63 4.22 -14.07
CA ALA A 3 -7.78 3.93 -14.91
C ALA A 3 -8.91 4.97 -14.75
N THR A 4 -9.02 5.65 -13.59
CA THR A 4 -10.04 6.70 -13.35
C THR A 4 -9.47 8.12 -13.31
N GLY A 5 -8.15 8.29 -13.20
CA GLY A 5 -7.53 9.61 -13.04
C GLY A 5 -7.86 10.30 -11.71
N LYS A 6 -8.54 9.61 -10.80
CA LYS A 6 -9.00 10.18 -9.55
C LYS A 6 -7.97 10.07 -8.44
N ALA A 7 -7.82 11.17 -7.71
CA ALA A 7 -7.16 11.28 -6.42
C ALA A 7 -8.19 11.30 -5.28
N ASP A 8 -9.40 10.76 -5.51
CA ASP A 8 -10.53 10.79 -4.57
C ASP A 8 -10.52 9.62 -3.57
N GLY A 9 -9.48 8.78 -3.59
CA GLY A 9 -9.36 7.61 -2.72
C GLY A 9 -10.05 6.35 -3.25
N THR A 10 -10.64 6.37 -4.45
CA THR A 10 -11.24 5.17 -5.05
C THR A 10 -10.19 4.34 -5.81
N LEU A 11 -10.10 3.04 -5.53
CA LEU A 11 -9.27 2.09 -6.27
C LEU A 11 -10.12 0.99 -6.90
N THR A 12 -9.82 0.61 -8.14
CA THR A 12 -10.53 -0.45 -8.84
C THR A 12 -9.78 -1.79 -8.76
N LYS A 13 -10.51 -2.85 -8.43
CA LYS A 13 -9.97 -4.23 -8.40
C LYS A 13 -9.30 -4.62 -9.72
N GLY A 14 -8.14 -5.27 -9.64
CA GLY A 14 -7.37 -5.71 -10.81
C GLY A 14 -6.75 -4.57 -11.63
N LYS A 15 -6.76 -3.33 -11.13
CA LYS A 15 -6.14 -2.16 -11.78
C LYS A 15 -4.95 -1.65 -10.99
N ASN A 16 -4.11 -0.88 -11.66
CA ASN A 16 -2.96 -0.25 -11.03
C ASN A 16 -3.36 0.98 -10.22
N ALA A 17 -2.88 1.04 -8.98
CA ALA A 17 -2.99 2.20 -8.11
C ALA A 17 -1.60 2.77 -7.80
N GLU A 18 -1.51 4.10 -7.77
CA GLU A 18 -0.29 4.81 -7.43
C GLU A 18 -0.40 5.36 -6.01
N ILE A 19 0.61 5.11 -5.19
CA ILE A 19 0.74 5.65 -3.85
C ILE A 19 1.96 6.58 -3.82
N LYS A 20 1.77 7.81 -3.38
CA LYS A 20 2.84 8.81 -3.24
C LYS A 20 3.09 9.09 -1.78
N GLY A 21 4.34 9.35 -1.44
CA GLY A 21 4.73 9.67 -0.08
C GLY A 21 6.23 9.92 0.02
N THR A 22 6.75 9.81 1.23
CA THR A 22 8.16 10.02 1.52
C THR A 22 8.72 8.83 2.28
N TYR A 23 9.82 8.26 1.78
CA TYR A 23 10.49 7.07 2.32
C TYR A 23 9.55 5.84 2.43
N ILE A 24 8.71 5.64 1.42
CA ILE A 24 7.68 4.58 1.39
C ILE A 24 8.11 3.31 0.64
N LYS A 25 9.32 3.27 0.08
CA LYS A 25 9.87 2.05 -0.52
C LYS A 25 9.76 0.89 0.48
N ILE A 26 9.27 -0.26 0.03
CA ILE A 26 9.29 -1.49 0.82
C ILE A 26 10.70 -2.09 0.75
N ASP A 27 11.41 -2.09 1.87
CA ASP A 27 12.79 -2.58 1.95
C ASP A 27 13.09 -3.16 3.35
N GLY A 28 14.07 -4.04 3.42
CA GLY A 28 14.45 -4.82 4.61
C GLY A 28 13.88 -6.24 4.64
N ASP A 29 14.40 -7.04 5.56
CA ASP A 29 14.12 -8.47 5.72
C ASP A 29 13.01 -8.79 6.72
N ASN A 30 12.52 -7.79 7.46
CA ASN A 30 11.45 -8.01 8.42
C ASN A 30 10.16 -8.48 7.70
N PRO A 31 9.56 -9.61 8.11
CA PRO A 31 8.37 -10.17 7.45
C PRO A 31 7.14 -9.26 7.55
N LYS A 32 7.14 -8.25 8.43
CA LYS A 32 6.08 -7.24 8.50
C LYS A 32 6.13 -6.24 7.35
N ASN A 33 7.29 -6.02 6.73
CA ASN A 33 7.44 -5.07 5.62
C ASN A 33 6.47 -5.42 4.47
N GLY A 34 5.77 -4.41 3.94
CA GLY A 34 4.79 -4.57 2.87
C GLY A 34 3.66 -3.57 2.95
N ILE A 35 2.63 -3.80 2.13
CA ILE A 35 1.45 -2.97 2.01
C ILE A 35 0.24 -3.80 2.44
N VAL A 36 -0.60 -3.24 3.30
CA VAL A 36 -1.76 -3.95 3.86
C VAL A 36 -3.03 -3.13 3.58
N PHE A 37 -4.06 -3.84 3.11
CA PHE A 37 -5.43 -3.37 3.04
C PHE A 37 -6.19 -3.95 4.23
N LYS A 38 -6.68 -3.10 5.12
CA LYS A 38 -7.53 -3.50 6.24
C LYS A 38 -8.95 -3.04 6.00
N ASN A 39 -9.88 -3.98 5.80
CA ASN A 39 -11.29 -3.65 5.63
C ASN A 39 -11.82 -3.05 6.94
N LEU A 40 -12.45 -1.87 6.86
CA LEU A 40 -12.90 -1.15 8.05
C LEU A 40 -14.16 -1.75 8.68
N ASP A 41 -14.96 -2.49 7.92
CA ASP A 41 -16.19 -3.11 8.41
C ASP A 41 -15.88 -4.50 9.01
N THR A 42 -15.12 -5.33 8.30
CA THR A 42 -14.83 -6.72 8.70
C THR A 42 -13.55 -6.86 9.52
N GLN A 43 -12.69 -5.82 9.54
CA GLN A 43 -11.35 -5.84 10.15
C GLN A 43 -10.39 -6.85 9.51
N ASN A 44 -10.76 -7.48 8.39
CA ASN A 44 -9.91 -8.40 7.66
C ASN A 44 -8.73 -7.66 7.01
N GLU A 45 -7.53 -8.21 7.17
CA GLU A 45 -6.30 -7.68 6.61
C GLU A 45 -5.84 -8.53 5.42
N VAL A 46 -5.54 -7.86 4.31
CA VAL A 46 -4.95 -8.46 3.12
C VAL A 46 -3.62 -7.78 2.86
N LYS A 47 -2.54 -8.54 3.02
CA LYS A 47 -1.19 -8.08 2.71
C LYS A 47 -0.88 -8.37 1.25
N LEU A 48 -0.43 -7.34 0.53
CA LEU A 48 0.02 -7.50 -0.85
C LEU A 48 1.24 -8.41 -0.94
N THR A 49 1.25 -9.22 -2.00
CA THR A 49 2.41 -10.02 -2.37
C THR A 49 3.44 -9.15 -3.09
N LYS A 50 4.64 -9.69 -3.33
CA LYS A 50 5.67 -8.97 -4.11
C LYS A 50 5.23 -8.75 -5.56
N ASP A 51 4.45 -9.67 -6.13
CA ASP A 51 3.97 -9.59 -7.51
C ASP A 51 2.92 -8.49 -7.71
N ASP A 52 2.23 -8.11 -6.62
CA ASP A 52 1.30 -6.98 -6.62
C ASP A 52 2.02 -5.61 -6.58
N ILE A 53 3.35 -5.56 -6.38
CA ILE A 53 4.12 -4.32 -6.36
C ILE A 53 4.86 -4.15 -7.68
N VAL A 54 4.27 -3.37 -8.59
CA VAL A 54 4.79 -3.10 -9.94
C VAL A 54 5.97 -2.11 -9.93
N LEU A 55 5.95 -1.13 -9.03
CA LEU A 55 7.03 -0.15 -8.86
C LEU A 55 7.28 0.11 -7.37
N ASN A 56 8.55 0.11 -6.96
CA ASN A 56 8.97 0.28 -5.56
C ASN A 56 10.06 1.35 -5.42
N GLU A 57 9.67 2.63 -5.49
CA GLU A 57 10.58 3.77 -5.35
C GLU A 57 10.42 4.46 -3.98
N PRO A 58 11.45 5.18 -3.49
CA PRO A 58 11.41 5.85 -2.19
C PRO A 58 10.22 6.79 -1.96
N SER A 59 9.68 7.40 -3.01
CA SER A 59 8.55 8.35 -2.92
C SER A 59 7.31 7.92 -3.70
N ARG A 60 7.34 6.74 -4.31
CA ARG A 60 6.30 6.29 -5.24
C ARG A 60 6.21 4.77 -5.30
N LEU A 61 5.02 4.26 -5.03
CA LEU A 61 4.69 2.85 -5.25
C LEU A 61 3.63 2.76 -6.36
N LEU A 62 3.78 1.79 -7.25
CA LEU A 62 2.73 1.38 -8.18
C LEU A 62 2.34 -0.04 -7.79
N ILE A 63 1.10 -0.23 -7.40
CA ILE A 63 0.57 -1.53 -6.98
C ILE A 63 -0.50 -2.01 -7.95
N LEU A 64 -0.73 -3.32 -7.99
CA LEU A 64 -1.92 -3.94 -8.54
C LEU A 64 -2.91 -4.18 -7.39
N VAL A 65 -4.13 -3.69 -7.52
CA VAL A 65 -5.18 -3.93 -6.51
C VAL A 65 -5.66 -5.37 -6.67
N PRO A 66 -5.64 -6.22 -5.64
CA PRO A 66 -6.09 -7.61 -5.75
C PRO A 66 -7.56 -7.70 -6.17
N THR A 67 -7.90 -8.72 -6.95
CA THR A 67 -9.25 -8.90 -7.51
C THR A 67 -10.24 -9.51 -6.52
N ASP A 68 -9.72 -10.14 -5.48
CA ASP A 68 -10.44 -10.86 -4.42
C ASP A 68 -10.80 -9.97 -3.22
N LEU A 69 -10.38 -8.70 -3.21
CA LEU A 69 -10.85 -7.75 -2.21
C LEU A 69 -12.36 -7.55 -2.32
N GLU A 70 -13.06 -7.54 -1.19
CA GLU A 70 -14.46 -7.13 -1.12
C GLU A 70 -14.59 -5.63 -1.45
N ALA A 71 -15.74 -5.23 -1.99
CA ALA A 71 -16.00 -3.81 -2.15
C ALA A 71 -16.27 -3.20 -0.76
N GLY A 72 -15.72 -2.00 -0.49
CA GLY A 72 -15.86 -1.39 0.82
C GLY A 72 -14.78 -0.35 1.11
N ASN A 73 -14.77 0.14 2.36
CA ASN A 73 -13.78 1.10 2.82
C ASN A 73 -12.64 0.39 3.53
N TYR A 74 -11.42 0.82 3.22
CA TYR A 74 -10.19 0.21 3.73
C TYR A 74 -9.26 1.28 4.29
N GLU A 75 -8.56 0.91 5.36
CA GLU A 75 -7.29 1.55 5.71
C GLU A 75 -6.19 0.91 4.87
N LEU A 76 -5.36 1.73 4.23
CA LEU A 76 -4.14 1.28 3.56
C LEU A 76 -2.96 1.67 4.43
N SER A 77 -2.14 0.70 4.81
CA SER A 77 -0.91 0.92 5.56
C SER A 77 0.32 0.39 4.84
N ILE A 78 1.44 1.09 5.06
CA ILE A 78 2.75 0.76 4.53
C ILE A 78 3.66 0.49 5.71
N THR A 79 4.24 -0.70 5.76
CA THR A 79 5.26 -1.08 6.73
C THR A 79 6.60 -1.24 6.02
N THR A 80 7.66 -0.59 6.51
CA THR A 80 8.98 -0.66 5.88
C THR A 80 10.12 -0.39 6.86
N GLN A 81 11.31 -0.92 6.55
CA GLN A 81 12.57 -0.50 7.18
C GLN A 81 13.33 0.54 6.35
N SER A 82 12.78 0.99 5.21
CA SER A 82 13.38 2.07 4.43
C SER A 82 13.48 3.37 5.25
N SER A 83 14.64 4.00 5.18
CA SER A 83 14.91 5.30 5.80
C SER A 83 15.46 6.31 4.79
N LYS A 84 15.98 7.45 5.27
CA LYS A 84 16.65 8.43 4.41
C LYS A 84 18.01 7.87 3.98
N GLY A 85 18.20 7.69 2.67
CA GLY A 85 19.45 7.18 2.09
C GLY A 85 19.44 5.65 1.96
N THR A 86 20.58 5.01 2.20
CA THR A 86 20.77 3.56 2.00
C THR A 86 20.69 2.73 3.28
N THR A 87 20.58 3.37 4.44
CA THR A 87 20.52 2.68 5.74
C THR A 87 19.11 2.17 6.00
N LEU A 88 19.00 0.94 6.52
CA LEU A 88 17.73 0.38 6.98
C LEU A 88 17.51 0.64 8.47
N LEU A 89 16.25 0.84 8.86
CA LEU A 89 15.83 0.89 10.26
C LEU A 89 15.97 -0.50 10.90
N LYS A 90 16.36 -0.53 12.19
CA LYS A 90 16.42 -1.77 12.96
C LYS A 90 15.04 -2.40 13.11
N GLU A 91 14.06 -1.58 13.48
CA GLU A 91 12.65 -1.96 13.58
C GLU A 91 11.87 -1.33 12.43
N PRO A 92 10.90 -2.05 11.83
CA PRO A 92 10.05 -1.49 10.80
C PRO A 92 9.15 -0.40 11.38
N ARG A 93 8.86 0.61 10.57
CA ARG A 93 7.83 1.62 10.85
C ARG A 93 6.60 1.38 9.99
N THR A 94 5.44 1.76 10.49
CA THR A 94 4.16 1.64 9.79
C THR A 94 3.49 3.00 9.70
N GLU A 95 3.04 3.36 8.50
CA GLU A 95 2.26 4.57 8.25
C GLU A 95 0.96 4.18 7.53
N ALA A 96 -0.18 4.65 8.04
CA ALA A 96 -1.47 4.50 7.38
C ALA A 96 -1.81 5.77 6.60
N LEU A 97 -2.56 5.63 5.50
CA LEU A 97 -3.18 6.80 4.87
C LEU A 97 -4.15 7.45 5.86
N SER A 98 -4.10 8.79 5.96
CA SER A 98 -4.95 9.56 6.88
C SER A 98 -6.43 9.49 6.54
N THR A 99 -6.75 9.12 5.30
CA THR A 99 -8.12 9.01 4.80
C THR A 99 -8.33 7.61 4.26
N PRO A 100 -9.44 6.95 4.62
CA PRO A 100 -9.80 5.66 4.06
C PRO A 100 -9.88 5.72 2.53
N ILE A 101 -9.56 4.59 1.90
CA ILE A 101 -9.76 4.38 0.48
C ILE A 101 -11.00 3.51 0.26
N THR A 102 -11.62 3.63 -0.90
CA THR A 102 -12.78 2.81 -1.28
C THR A 102 -12.38 1.86 -2.40
N ILE A 103 -12.60 0.57 -2.19
CA ILE A 103 -12.43 -0.47 -3.22
C ILE A 103 -13.74 -0.68 -3.95
N VAL A 104 -13.70 -0.62 -5.29
CA VAL A 104 -14.84 -0.89 -6.19
C VAL A 104 -14.53 -2.03 -7.16
#